data_AF-A0A811N9M6-F1
#
_entry.id   AF-A0A811N9M6-F1
#
_cell.length_a   1.000
_cell.length_b   1.000
_cell.length_c   1.000
_cell.angle_alpha   90.00
_cell.angle_beta   90.00
_cell.angle_gamma   90.00
#
_symmetry.space_group_name_H-M   'P 1'
#
loop_
_entity.id
_entity.type
_entity.pdbx_description
1 polymer ?
#
loop_
_entity_poly.entity_id
_entity_poly.type
_entity_poly.pdbx_seq_one_letter_code
_entity_poly.pdbx_strand_id
1 'polypeptide(L)'
;MEPALHELWAESRDLLGLPSPSLDDTAAAAAPRVDLPPTPLAFLRDHVSPGHPLLVSATSLWPATSYLTDALRFTVVSLHLTPDGRADALASHPRRPGSSSVRAAADDCLRGEYAAVAGDVDAHVPWASEALGCLPEAVNLWIGNAHSITSFHKDHYDNIYVVVSGEKHFLLLPPTEHHRLYVRNYPAAHYVAAEQDSEGERQLRLKLEMEEPERIVPWSSVDPCSASPEEMAVQASSFPL
;
A
#
# COMPACT_ATOMS: atom_id res chain seq x y z
N MET A 1 0.20 19.08 23.09
CA MET A 1 0.47 17.73 23.61
C MET A 1 1.44 17.81 24.78
N GLU A 2 1.30 16.96 25.81
CA GLU A 2 2.18 17.01 26.99
C GLU A 2 3.59 16.49 26.65
N PRO A 3 4.67 17.18 27.06
CA PRO A 3 6.07 16.78 26.81
C PRO A 3 6.40 15.32 27.18
N ALA A 4 5.75 14.79 28.22
CA ALA A 4 5.92 13.41 28.66
C ALA A 4 5.52 12.37 27.59
N LEU A 5 4.56 12.71 26.72
CA LEU A 5 4.11 11.80 25.67
C LEU A 5 5.13 11.70 24.53
N HIS A 6 5.77 12.81 24.18
CA HIS A 6 6.89 12.81 23.23
C HIS A 6 8.07 11.98 23.74
N GLU A 7 8.39 12.11 25.03
CA GLU A 7 9.47 11.35 25.68
C GLU A 7 9.15 9.85 25.67
N LEU A 8 7.91 9.47 26.02
CA LEU A 8 7.46 8.08 25.95
C LEU A 8 7.57 7.48 24.55
N TRP A 9 7.24 8.25 23.51
CA TRP A 9 7.37 7.78 22.13
C TRP A 9 8.83 7.68 21.68
N ALA A 10 9.69 8.61 22.10
CA ALA A 10 11.12 8.51 21.84
C ALA A 10 11.71 7.25 22.50
N GLU A 11 11.40 7.02 23.78
CA GLU A 11 11.82 5.81 24.50
C GLU A 11 11.29 4.54 23.84
N SER A 12 10.02 4.53 23.41
CA SER A 12 9.45 3.39 22.69
C SER A 12 10.18 3.09 21.39
N ARG A 13 10.64 4.12 20.65
CA ARG A 13 11.41 3.92 19.42
C ARG A 13 12.79 3.37 19.74
N ASP A 14 13.47 3.93 20.74
CA ASP A 14 14.79 3.48 21.16
C ASP A 14 14.78 2.02 21.63
N LEU A 15 13.76 1.60 22.40
CA LEU A 15 13.56 0.21 22.84
C LEU A 15 13.31 -0.75 21.67
N LEU A 16 12.68 -0.27 20.60
CA LEU A 16 12.48 -1.02 19.37
C LEU A 16 13.67 -0.89 18.41
N GLY A 17 14.77 -0.25 18.80
CA GLY A 17 15.90 0.01 17.89
C GLY A 17 15.53 0.84 16.65
N LEU A 18 14.41 1.58 16.72
CA LEU A 18 13.97 2.48 15.69
C LEU A 18 14.66 3.83 15.89
N PRO A 19 15.17 4.46 14.84
CA PRO A 19 15.87 5.73 14.97
C PRO A 19 14.93 6.82 15.47
N SER A 20 15.40 7.63 16.42
CA SER A 20 14.61 8.73 16.96
C SER A 20 14.37 9.78 15.87
N PRO A 21 13.15 10.34 15.74
CA PRO A 21 12.90 11.40 14.78
C PRO A 21 13.62 12.66 15.27
N SER A 22 14.77 12.98 14.67
CA SER A 22 15.36 14.31 14.86
C SER A 22 14.49 15.33 14.12
N LEU A 23 14.32 16.52 14.69
CA LEU A 23 13.53 17.61 14.08
C LEU A 23 14.15 18.11 12.76
N ASP A 24 15.41 17.76 12.49
CA ASP A 24 16.22 18.22 11.35
C ASP A 24 16.51 17.11 10.31
N ASP A 25 16.27 15.83 10.62
CA ASP A 25 16.45 14.73 9.67
C ASP A 25 15.22 14.53 8.79
N THR A 26 15.30 15.06 7.58
CA THR A 26 14.46 14.63 6.45
C THR A 26 14.82 13.22 5.95
N ALA A 27 15.86 12.60 6.50
CA ALA A 27 16.26 11.24 6.17
C ALA A 27 15.43 10.22 6.96
N ALA A 28 14.30 9.80 6.37
CA ALA A 28 13.61 8.61 6.84
C ALA A 28 14.61 7.45 6.91
N ALA A 29 14.68 6.77 8.06
CA ALA A 29 15.58 5.65 8.21
C ALA A 29 15.22 4.52 7.25
N ALA A 30 16.19 4.12 6.45
CA ALA A 30 16.02 3.05 5.49
C ALA A 30 15.88 1.71 6.22
N ALA A 31 14.95 0.88 5.77
CA ALA A 31 14.87 -0.51 6.20
C ALA A 31 16.21 -1.22 5.89
N PRO A 32 16.68 -2.14 6.76
CA PRO A 32 17.90 -2.89 6.53
C PRO A 32 17.78 -3.67 5.21
N ARG A 33 18.88 -3.71 4.46
CA ARG A 33 18.97 -4.41 3.18
C ARG A 33 20.00 -5.54 3.24
N VAL A 34 19.62 -6.71 2.75
CA VAL A 34 20.48 -7.89 2.63
C VAL A 34 20.47 -8.40 1.19
N ASP A 35 21.61 -8.93 0.73
CA ASP A 35 21.73 -9.46 -0.63
C ASP A 35 21.26 -10.90 -0.78
N LEU A 36 21.24 -11.65 0.32
CA LEU A 36 20.83 -13.05 0.35
C LEU A 36 19.67 -13.24 1.31
N PRO A 37 18.77 -14.21 1.04
CA PRO A 37 17.72 -14.59 1.97
C PRO A 37 18.26 -14.93 3.36
N PRO A 38 17.61 -14.46 4.44
CA PRO A 38 17.97 -14.86 5.79
C PRO A 38 17.65 -16.35 6.03
N THR A 39 18.29 -16.95 7.04
CA THR A 39 17.81 -18.23 7.58
C THR A 39 16.44 -18.03 8.23
N PRO A 40 15.56 -19.05 8.27
CA PRO A 40 14.26 -18.96 8.93
C PRO A 40 14.34 -18.44 10.38
N LEU A 41 15.32 -18.93 11.15
CA LEU A 41 15.53 -18.49 12.53
C LEU A 41 15.95 -17.01 12.62
N ALA A 42 16.85 -16.56 11.75
CA ALA A 42 17.27 -15.16 11.73
C ALA A 42 16.10 -14.25 11.32
N PHE A 43 15.30 -14.65 10.33
CA PHE A 43 14.12 -13.90 9.92
C PHE A 43 13.11 -13.76 11.06
N LEU A 44 12.82 -14.86 11.76
CA LEU A 44 11.88 -14.85 12.88
C LEU A 44 12.38 -13.99 14.04
N ARG A 45 13.66 -14.12 14.40
CA ARG A 45 14.27 -13.43 15.56
C ARG A 45 14.46 -11.93 15.30
N ASP A 46 14.97 -11.57 14.13
CA ASP A 46 15.48 -10.22 13.86
C ASP A 46 14.43 -9.32 13.17
N HIS A 47 13.39 -9.90 12.55
CA HIS A 47 12.42 -9.15 11.74
C HIS A 47 10.97 -9.39 12.15
N VAL A 48 10.49 -10.64 12.14
CA VAL A 48 9.08 -10.93 12.43
C VAL A 48 8.72 -10.61 13.89
N SER A 49 9.43 -11.20 14.85
CA SER A 49 9.13 -11.04 16.28
C SER A 49 9.20 -9.58 16.76
N PRO A 50 10.21 -8.77 16.36
CA PRO A 50 10.26 -7.36 16.74
C PRO A 50 9.45 -6.42 15.82
N GLY A 51 8.87 -6.92 14.72
CA GLY A 51 8.10 -6.11 13.78
C GLY A 51 8.95 -5.16 12.92
N HIS A 52 10.14 -5.60 12.49
CA HIS A 52 11.05 -4.82 11.68
C HIS A 52 10.99 -5.19 10.19
N PRO A 53 10.84 -4.20 9.29
CA PRO A 53 10.90 -4.47 7.86
C PRO A 53 12.30 -4.92 7.43
N LEU A 54 12.35 -5.71 6.35
CA LEU A 54 13.58 -6.18 5.73
C LEU A 54 13.48 -6.05 4.21
N LEU A 55 14.51 -5.50 3.58
CA LEU A 55 14.68 -5.52 2.13
C LEU A 55 15.65 -6.64 1.75
N VAL A 56 15.20 -7.56 0.90
CA VAL A 56 16.03 -8.65 0.37
C VAL A 56 16.22 -8.41 -1.13
N SER A 57 17.48 -8.37 -1.59
CA SER A 57 17.76 -8.31 -3.03
C SER A 57 17.24 -9.58 -3.70
N ALA A 58 16.49 -9.43 -4.79
CA ALA A 58 15.97 -10.52 -5.61
C ALA A 58 16.43 -10.36 -7.06
N THR A 59 16.54 -11.48 -7.77
CA THR A 59 16.79 -11.47 -9.21
C THR A 59 15.51 -11.20 -9.98
N SER A 60 15.63 -10.54 -11.14
CA SER A 60 14.50 -10.28 -12.02
C SER A 60 13.86 -11.60 -12.49
N LEU A 61 12.53 -11.71 -12.37
CA LEU A 61 11.75 -12.91 -12.71
C LEU A 61 11.31 -12.93 -14.17
N TRP A 62 10.98 -11.77 -14.76
CA TRP A 62 10.45 -11.70 -16.11
C TRP A 62 11.47 -11.17 -17.12
N PRO A 63 11.57 -11.78 -18.31
CA PRO A 63 12.64 -11.50 -19.26
C PRO A 63 12.52 -10.14 -19.96
N ALA A 64 11.31 -9.60 -20.08
CA ALA A 64 11.04 -8.32 -20.75
C ALA A 64 9.71 -7.72 -20.30
N THR A 65 9.55 -6.40 -20.48
CA THR A 65 8.31 -5.67 -20.17
C THR A 65 7.13 -6.07 -21.07
N SER A 66 7.39 -6.53 -22.30
CA SER A 66 6.34 -7.01 -23.22
C SER A 66 5.76 -8.38 -22.85
N TYR A 67 6.49 -9.16 -22.04
CA TYR A 67 6.10 -10.52 -21.67
C TYR A 67 4.70 -10.58 -21.07
N LEU A 68 4.39 -9.68 -20.13
CA LEU A 68 3.08 -9.62 -19.49
C LEU A 68 1.95 -9.36 -20.48
N THR A 69 2.16 -8.42 -21.41
CA THR A 69 1.15 -8.08 -22.42
C THR A 69 0.87 -9.29 -23.31
N ASP A 70 1.90 -10.05 -23.68
CA ASP A 70 1.75 -11.25 -24.50
C ASP A 70 1.11 -12.41 -23.73
N ALA A 71 1.54 -12.65 -22.49
CA ALA A 71 1.06 -13.75 -21.64
C ALA A 71 -0.40 -13.55 -21.20
N LEU A 72 -0.79 -12.31 -20.90
CA LEU A 72 -2.13 -11.95 -20.43
C LEU A 72 -3.05 -11.39 -21.53
N ARG A 73 -2.64 -11.45 -22.81
CA ARG A 73 -3.33 -10.80 -23.93
C ARG A 73 -4.81 -11.14 -24.08
N PHE A 74 -5.22 -12.33 -23.63
CA PHE A 74 -6.60 -12.82 -23.71
C PHE A 74 -7.22 -13.05 -22.33
N THR A 75 -6.53 -12.62 -21.27
CA THR A 75 -6.99 -12.78 -19.90
C THR A 75 -7.89 -11.61 -19.54
N VAL A 76 -9.10 -11.92 -19.09
CA VAL A 76 -9.99 -10.91 -18.50
C VAL A 76 -9.58 -10.75 -17.05
N VAL A 77 -9.28 -9.50 -16.65
CA VAL A 77 -8.79 -9.16 -15.31
C VAL A 77 -9.63 -8.04 -14.71
N SER A 78 -9.72 -8.03 -13.39
CA SER A 78 -10.41 -6.99 -12.64
C SER A 78 -9.59 -5.71 -12.59
N LEU A 79 -10.25 -4.59 -12.90
CA LEU A 79 -9.65 -3.26 -12.98
C LEU A 79 -10.35 -2.30 -12.02
N HIS A 80 -9.60 -1.70 -11.11
CA HIS A 80 -10.06 -0.65 -10.22
C HIS A 80 -9.73 0.69 -10.87
N LEU A 81 -10.70 1.57 -10.98
CA LEU A 81 -10.54 2.89 -11.58
C LEU A 81 -10.83 3.96 -10.52
N THR A 82 -9.92 4.92 -10.37
CA THR A 82 -10.06 6.05 -9.44
C THR A 82 -9.74 7.36 -10.15
N PRO A 83 -10.47 8.46 -9.90
CA PRO A 83 -10.32 9.73 -10.62
C PRO A 83 -9.05 10.51 -10.28
N ASP A 84 -8.18 10.02 -9.41
CA ASP A 84 -6.95 10.71 -9.00
C ASP A 84 -5.82 9.74 -8.67
N GLY A 85 -6.02 8.44 -8.90
CA GLY A 85 -5.08 7.38 -8.56
C GLY A 85 -5.05 6.94 -7.11
N ARG A 86 -5.90 7.51 -6.26
CA ARG A 86 -5.98 7.16 -4.85
C ARG A 86 -7.09 6.14 -4.64
N ALA A 87 -6.72 4.86 -4.65
CA ALA A 87 -7.62 3.78 -4.26
C ALA A 87 -7.68 3.67 -2.74
N ASP A 88 -8.86 3.30 -2.22
CA ASP A 88 -9.10 3.07 -0.80
C ASP A 88 -8.64 4.27 0.04
N ALA A 89 -9.09 5.47 -0.34
CA ALA A 89 -8.66 6.74 0.26
C ALA A 89 -9.87 7.61 0.58
N LEU A 90 -9.68 8.59 1.47
CA LEU A 90 -10.70 9.60 1.74
C LEU A 90 -10.93 10.45 0.49
N ALA A 91 -12.14 10.38 -0.06
CA ALA A 91 -12.55 11.19 -1.18
C ALA A 91 -13.42 12.37 -0.71
N SER A 92 -13.17 13.55 -1.29
CA SER A 92 -14.05 14.70 -1.07
C SER A 92 -15.41 14.45 -1.74
N HIS A 93 -16.49 14.84 -1.07
CA HIS A 93 -17.83 14.80 -1.63
C HIS A 93 -17.86 15.55 -2.99
N PRO A 94 -18.48 14.98 -4.05
CA PRO A 94 -18.27 15.45 -5.42
C PRO A 94 -18.70 16.90 -5.65
N ARG A 95 -17.70 17.80 -5.74
CA ARG A 95 -17.81 19.10 -6.43
C ARG A 95 -16.71 19.36 -7.47
N ARG A 96 -15.77 18.43 -7.71
CA ARG A 96 -14.73 18.61 -8.75
C ARG A 96 -14.35 17.28 -9.44
N PRO A 97 -14.20 17.26 -10.78
CA PRO A 97 -13.74 16.09 -11.52
C PRO A 97 -12.20 16.04 -11.60
N GLY A 98 -11.62 14.89 -11.30
CA GLY A 98 -10.20 14.56 -11.53
C GLY A 98 -10.05 13.40 -12.53
N SER A 99 -8.86 13.28 -13.12
CA SER A 99 -8.47 12.30 -14.15
C SER A 99 -8.20 10.89 -13.62
N SER A 100 -8.78 9.89 -14.28
CA SER A 100 -8.74 8.49 -13.87
C SER A 100 -7.36 7.80 -13.97
N SER A 101 -7.04 6.95 -13.00
CA SER A 101 -5.99 5.93 -13.07
C SER A 101 -6.39 4.65 -12.31
N VAL A 102 -5.53 3.63 -12.36
CA VAL A 102 -5.90 2.22 -12.26
C VAL A 102 -5.24 1.51 -11.06
N ARG A 103 -5.93 0.56 -10.41
CA ARG A 103 -5.37 -0.44 -9.49
C ARG A 103 -5.94 -1.84 -9.81
N ALA A 104 -5.26 -2.93 -9.46
CA ALA A 104 -5.76 -4.30 -9.63
C ALA A 104 -6.20 -4.91 -8.28
N ALA A 105 -7.11 -5.89 -8.35
CA ALA A 105 -7.77 -6.53 -7.21
C ALA A 105 -6.81 -7.25 -6.26
N ALA A 106 -7.16 -7.24 -4.97
CA ALA A 106 -6.39 -7.83 -3.88
C ALA A 106 -7.25 -8.87 -3.16
N ASP A 107 -7.32 -10.07 -3.73
CA ASP A 107 -7.97 -11.26 -3.13
C ASP A 107 -7.42 -12.53 -3.82
N ASP A 108 -6.21 -12.96 -3.45
CA ASP A 108 -5.50 -14.14 -4.03
C ASP A 108 -5.48 -14.16 -5.57
N CYS A 109 -5.38 -12.98 -6.18
CA CYS A 109 -5.70 -12.81 -7.60
C CYS A 109 -4.69 -13.50 -8.53
N LEU A 110 -3.45 -13.74 -8.07
CA LEU A 110 -2.44 -14.40 -8.90
C LEU A 110 -2.85 -15.84 -9.24
N ARG A 111 -3.40 -16.57 -8.27
CA ARG A 111 -3.82 -17.95 -8.45
C ARG A 111 -5.15 -18.07 -9.21
N GLY A 112 -5.95 -17.01 -9.21
CA GLY A 112 -7.20 -16.89 -9.96
C GLY A 112 -6.99 -16.23 -11.32
N GLU A 113 -7.26 -14.93 -11.39
CA GLU A 113 -7.30 -14.14 -12.62
C GLU A 113 -5.99 -14.20 -13.42
N TYR A 114 -4.84 -14.28 -12.74
CA TYR A 114 -3.52 -14.24 -13.39
C TYR A 114 -2.83 -15.61 -13.45
N ALA A 115 -3.58 -16.71 -13.42
CA ALA A 115 -3.04 -18.07 -13.43
C ALA A 115 -2.07 -18.36 -14.60
N ALA A 116 -2.21 -17.65 -15.72
CA ALA A 116 -1.34 -17.78 -16.89
C ALA A 116 0.14 -17.42 -16.62
N VAL A 117 0.41 -16.58 -15.61
CA VAL A 117 1.77 -16.17 -15.21
C VAL A 117 2.15 -16.66 -13.81
N ALA A 118 1.25 -17.38 -13.13
CA ALA A 118 1.50 -17.87 -11.77
C ALA A 118 2.65 -18.88 -11.70
N GLY A 119 2.91 -19.63 -12.79
CA GLY A 119 4.02 -20.58 -12.88
C GLY A 119 5.40 -19.92 -13.01
N ASP A 120 5.47 -18.61 -13.23
CA ASP A 120 6.72 -17.88 -13.39
C ASP A 120 7.34 -17.46 -12.05
N VAL A 121 6.60 -17.60 -10.95
CA VAL A 121 7.01 -17.22 -9.61
C VAL A 121 6.83 -18.39 -8.65
N ASP A 122 7.61 -18.40 -7.58
CA ASP A 122 7.43 -19.39 -6.52
C ASP A 122 6.06 -19.20 -5.85
N ALA A 123 5.36 -20.31 -5.60
CA ALA A 123 4.03 -20.28 -4.96
C ALA A 123 4.08 -19.76 -3.50
N HIS A 124 5.26 -19.79 -2.88
CA HIS A 124 5.55 -19.26 -1.56
C HIS A 124 7.06 -18.98 -1.42
N VAL A 125 7.45 -18.26 -0.36
CA VAL A 125 8.86 -17.96 -0.06
C VAL A 125 9.38 -18.97 0.98
N PRO A 126 10.26 -19.93 0.63
CA PRO A 126 10.55 -21.08 1.48
C PRO A 126 11.06 -20.73 2.89
N TRP A 127 12.03 -19.82 2.99
CA TRP A 127 12.60 -19.42 4.27
C TRP A 127 11.61 -18.67 5.17
N ALA A 128 10.66 -17.95 4.59
CA ALA A 128 9.62 -17.25 5.34
C ALA A 128 8.52 -18.21 5.78
N SER A 129 8.08 -19.11 4.91
CA SER A 129 7.08 -20.14 5.25
C SER A 129 7.59 -21.08 6.34
N GLU A 130 8.86 -21.45 6.32
CA GLU A 130 9.47 -22.24 7.39
C GLU A 130 9.52 -21.46 8.71
N ALA A 131 9.87 -20.17 8.67
CA ALA A 131 9.93 -19.32 9.87
C ALA A 131 8.56 -19.09 10.50
N LEU A 132 7.53 -18.83 9.68
CA LEU A 132 6.16 -18.54 10.10
C LEU A 132 5.36 -19.82 10.40
N GLY A 133 5.83 -20.97 9.92
CA GLY A 133 5.14 -22.26 10.06
C GLY A 133 3.85 -22.37 9.25
N CYS A 134 3.68 -21.53 8.22
CA CYS A 134 2.49 -21.51 7.37
C CYS A 134 2.82 -21.15 5.91
N LEU A 135 1.88 -21.48 5.01
CA LEU A 135 1.91 -21.03 3.61
C LEU A 135 1.13 -19.72 3.45
N PRO A 136 1.43 -18.91 2.42
CA PRO A 136 0.70 -17.66 2.18
C PRO A 136 -0.78 -17.94 1.89
N GLU A 137 -1.65 -17.27 2.64
CA GLU A 137 -3.10 -17.31 2.45
C GLU A 137 -3.49 -16.78 1.06
N ALA A 138 -2.90 -15.66 0.66
CA ALA A 138 -3.12 -15.03 -0.64
C ALA A 138 -1.79 -14.68 -1.33
N VAL A 139 -1.78 -14.77 -2.66
CA VAL A 139 -0.71 -14.26 -3.53
C VAL A 139 -1.33 -13.33 -4.56
N ASN A 140 -0.88 -12.07 -4.56
CA ASN A 140 -1.48 -11.01 -5.38
C ASN A 140 -0.47 -10.49 -6.41
N LEU A 141 -0.96 -10.19 -7.61
CA LEU A 141 -0.19 -9.48 -8.63
C LEU A 141 -0.65 -8.02 -8.70
N TRP A 142 0.29 -7.10 -8.51
CA TRP A 142 0.04 -5.67 -8.56
C TRP A 142 0.61 -5.05 -9.83
N ILE A 143 -0.27 -4.47 -10.66
CA ILE A 143 0.10 -3.69 -11.84
C ILE A 143 -0.55 -2.32 -11.71
N GLY A 144 0.26 -1.27 -11.83
CA GLY A 144 -0.16 0.12 -11.70
C GLY A 144 0.78 1.07 -12.42
N ASN A 145 0.48 2.36 -12.36
CA ASN A 145 1.34 3.40 -12.91
C ASN A 145 1.80 4.38 -11.81
N ALA A 146 2.60 5.38 -12.17
CA ALA A 146 3.17 6.33 -11.21
C ALA A 146 2.12 7.18 -10.44
N HIS A 147 0.87 7.23 -10.91
CA HIS A 147 -0.22 7.93 -10.25
C HIS A 147 -0.97 7.05 -9.23
N SER A 148 -0.74 5.73 -9.24
CA SER A 148 -1.41 4.79 -8.34
C SER A 148 -0.84 4.89 -6.92
N ILE A 149 -1.58 5.56 -6.03
CA ILE A 149 -1.21 5.77 -4.62
C ILE A 149 -2.14 4.94 -3.73
N THR A 150 -1.54 4.26 -2.75
CA THR A 150 -2.27 3.57 -1.68
C THR A 150 -2.22 4.43 -0.43
N SER A 151 -3.37 4.75 0.15
CA SER A 151 -3.43 5.55 1.37
C SER A 151 -2.85 4.81 2.57
N PHE A 152 -2.54 5.54 3.64
CA PHE A 152 -2.08 4.92 4.88
C PHE A 152 -3.13 3.98 5.49
N HIS A 153 -2.71 2.76 5.75
CA HIS A 153 -3.51 1.70 6.36
C HIS A 153 -2.58 0.72 7.08
N LYS A 154 -3.19 -0.27 7.74
CA LYS A 154 -2.49 -1.45 8.27
C LYS A 154 -3.22 -2.71 7.83
N ASP A 155 -2.46 -3.78 7.68
CA ASP A 155 -3.00 -5.11 7.47
C ASP A 155 -2.88 -5.95 8.74
N HIS A 156 -3.52 -7.12 8.74
CA HIS A 156 -3.36 -8.14 9.77
C HIS A 156 -2.49 -9.31 9.27
N TYR A 157 -1.65 -9.05 8.26
CA TYR A 157 -0.82 -10.05 7.59
C TYR A 157 0.66 -9.67 7.65
N ASP A 158 1.51 -10.70 7.68
CA ASP A 158 2.94 -10.59 7.38
C ASP A 158 3.13 -10.49 5.87
N ASN A 159 3.21 -9.27 5.35
CA ASN A 159 3.33 -9.03 3.92
C ASN A 159 4.77 -9.24 3.42
N ILE A 160 4.93 -10.05 2.36
CA ILE A 160 6.15 -10.13 1.57
C ILE A 160 5.88 -9.49 0.20
N TYR A 161 6.46 -8.31 -0.02
CA TYR A 161 6.26 -7.56 -1.26
C TYR A 161 7.45 -7.75 -2.21
N VAL A 162 7.19 -8.29 -3.40
CA VAL A 162 8.22 -8.52 -4.42
C VAL A 162 8.00 -7.59 -5.60
N VAL A 163 9.01 -6.78 -5.92
CA VAL A 163 9.00 -5.90 -7.10
C VAL A 163 9.66 -6.64 -8.26
N VAL A 164 8.85 -7.04 -9.25
CA VAL A 164 9.35 -7.73 -10.45
C VAL A 164 9.95 -6.74 -11.47
N SER A 165 9.32 -5.58 -11.62
CA SER A 165 9.73 -4.50 -12.53
C SER A 165 9.31 -3.15 -11.97
N GLY A 166 10.18 -2.13 -12.15
CA GLY A 166 9.96 -0.78 -11.65
C GLY A 166 10.36 -0.63 -10.18
N GLU A 167 9.69 0.27 -9.47
CA GLU A 167 9.98 0.61 -8.08
C GLU A 167 8.68 0.80 -7.30
N LYS A 168 8.73 0.50 -5.99
CA LYS A 168 7.64 0.76 -5.05
C LYS A 168 8.19 1.51 -3.85
N HIS A 169 7.65 2.69 -3.61
CA HIS A 169 8.02 3.52 -2.46
C HIS A 169 7.08 3.22 -1.30
N PHE A 170 7.63 2.85 -0.16
CA PHE A 170 6.89 2.63 1.08
C PHE A 170 7.27 3.72 2.09
N LEU A 171 6.24 4.30 2.71
CA LEU A 171 6.39 5.04 3.95
C LEU A 171 5.79 4.17 5.05
N LEU A 172 6.58 3.84 6.07
CA LEU A 172 6.19 2.93 7.14
C LEU A 172 6.15 3.65 8.48
N LEU A 173 5.16 3.30 9.29
CA LEU A 173 5.05 3.70 10.68
C LEU A 173 5.02 2.44 11.55
N PRO A 174 5.79 2.39 12.65
CA PRO A 174 5.70 1.25 13.56
C PRO A 174 4.31 1.22 14.22
N PRO A 175 3.80 0.04 14.63
CA PRO A 175 2.50 -0.06 15.30
C PRO A 175 2.38 0.81 16.57
N THR A 176 3.49 1.09 17.26
CA THR A 176 3.54 1.98 18.43
C THR A 176 3.18 3.43 18.09
N GLU A 177 3.28 3.82 16.81
CA GLU A 177 2.91 5.14 16.29
C GLU A 177 1.54 5.15 15.60
N HIS A 178 0.71 4.12 15.81
CA HIS A 178 -0.65 4.04 15.25
C HIS A 178 -1.50 5.29 15.52
N HIS A 179 -1.29 5.97 16.66
CA HIS A 179 -1.98 7.22 17.00
C HIS A 179 -1.81 8.31 15.93
N ARG A 180 -0.71 8.29 15.17
CA ARG A 180 -0.42 9.24 14.08
C ARG A 180 -1.29 9.06 12.85
N LEU A 181 -2.05 7.97 12.76
CA LEU A 181 -3.00 7.74 11.67
C LEU A 181 -4.32 8.49 11.84
N TYR A 182 -4.60 9.02 13.05
CA TYR A 182 -5.85 9.69 13.41
C TYR A 182 -7.08 8.96 12.90
N VAL A 183 -7.18 7.66 13.18
CA VAL A 183 -8.25 6.82 12.63
C VAL A 183 -9.62 7.34 13.06
N ARG A 184 -10.53 7.51 12.09
CA ARG A 184 -11.93 7.91 12.30
C ARG A 184 -12.86 7.00 11.51
N ASN A 185 -14.13 7.00 11.89
CA ASN A 185 -15.17 6.27 11.20
C ASN A 185 -15.72 7.09 10.02
N TYR A 186 -15.70 6.48 8.84
CA TYR A 186 -16.18 7.08 7.59
C TYR A 186 -17.23 6.18 6.92
N PRO A 187 -18.25 6.75 6.26
CA PRO A 187 -19.16 5.96 5.44
C PRO A 187 -18.47 5.51 4.16
N ALA A 188 -18.66 4.25 3.79
CA ALA A 188 -18.06 3.64 2.61
C ALA A 188 -18.77 4.08 1.32
N ALA A 189 -17.98 4.22 0.27
CA ALA A 189 -18.43 4.62 -1.06
C ALA A 189 -17.56 3.95 -2.13
N HIS A 190 -18.11 3.82 -3.34
CA HIS A 190 -17.40 3.26 -4.49
C HIS A 190 -17.58 4.15 -5.72
N TYR A 191 -16.63 4.09 -6.65
CA TYR A 191 -16.74 4.79 -7.93
C TYR A 191 -17.49 3.93 -8.93
N VAL A 192 -18.51 4.51 -9.57
CA VAL A 192 -19.23 3.92 -10.70
C VAL A 192 -18.92 4.68 -11.97
N ALA A 193 -18.86 3.96 -13.09
CA ALA A 193 -18.74 4.59 -14.41
C ALA A 193 -20.05 5.31 -14.76
N ALA A 194 -19.94 6.59 -15.10
CA ALA A 194 -21.02 7.40 -15.65
C ALA A 194 -20.84 7.48 -17.17
N GLU A 195 -21.79 6.92 -17.92
CA GLU A 195 -21.83 7.06 -19.38
C GLU A 195 -22.29 8.48 -19.75
N GLN A 196 -21.63 9.09 -20.75
CA GLN A 196 -22.13 10.29 -21.42
C GLN A 196 -22.27 9.99 -22.91
N ASP A 197 -23.49 10.12 -23.40
CA ASP A 197 -23.82 10.16 -24.83
C ASP A 197 -23.41 11.53 -25.39
N SER A 198 -22.11 11.75 -25.60
CA SER A 198 -21.63 12.87 -26.41
C SER A 198 -20.80 12.33 -27.56
N GLU A 199 -21.31 12.57 -28.77
CA GLU A 199 -20.68 12.25 -30.05
C GLU A 199 -19.33 12.97 -30.18
N GLY A 200 -18.27 12.35 -29.67
CA GLY A 200 -16.90 12.84 -29.78
C GLY A 200 -16.15 12.73 -28.44
N GLU A 201 -15.32 11.69 -28.33
CA GLU A 201 -14.48 11.32 -27.18
C GLU A 201 -15.21 10.64 -26.01
N ARG A 202 -15.02 9.31 -25.90
CA ARG A 202 -15.42 8.50 -24.74
C ARG A 202 -14.52 8.83 -23.54
N GLN A 203 -14.77 9.95 -22.87
CA GLN A 203 -14.15 10.22 -21.57
C GLN A 203 -14.89 9.42 -20.49
N LEU A 204 -14.28 8.37 -19.96
CA LEU A 204 -14.84 7.62 -18.84
C LEU A 204 -14.91 8.54 -17.61
N ARG A 205 -16.13 8.91 -17.20
CA ARG A 205 -16.35 9.72 -16.00
C ARG A 205 -16.69 8.81 -14.84
N LEU A 206 -16.05 9.02 -13.69
CA LEU A 206 -16.36 8.28 -12.46
C LEU A 206 -17.23 9.15 -11.55
N LYS A 207 -18.28 8.55 -11.00
CA LYS A 207 -19.14 9.15 -9.98
C LYS A 207 -18.97 8.38 -8.68
N LEU A 208 -18.82 9.10 -7.57
CA LEU A 208 -18.78 8.50 -6.24
C LEU A 208 -20.22 8.22 -5.78
N GLU A 209 -20.49 6.97 -5.40
CA GLU A 209 -21.77 6.52 -4.86
C GLU A 209 -21.57 5.87 -3.50
N MET A 210 -22.45 6.22 -2.55
CA MET A 210 -22.41 5.65 -1.20
C MET A 210 -22.84 4.18 -1.26
N GLU A 211 -22.24 3.33 -0.43
CA GLU A 211 -22.67 1.93 -0.32
C GLU A 211 -24.07 1.82 0.32
N GLU A 212 -24.91 0.93 -0.23
CA GLU A 212 -26.21 0.56 0.35
C GLU A 212 -26.26 -0.97 0.60
N PRO A 213 -26.48 -1.43 1.85
CA PRO A 213 -26.68 -0.63 3.07
C PRO A 213 -25.41 0.13 3.48
N GLU A 214 -25.59 1.24 4.21
CA GLU A 214 -24.46 2.05 4.68
C GLU A 214 -23.51 1.20 5.53
N ARG A 215 -22.25 1.13 5.08
CA ARG A 215 -21.16 0.50 5.81
C ARG A 215 -20.24 1.58 6.36
N ILE A 216 -19.93 1.50 7.64
CA ILE A 216 -18.98 2.40 8.29
C ILE A 216 -17.62 1.70 8.42
N VAL A 217 -16.56 2.39 7.99
CA VAL A 217 -15.19 1.86 7.97
C VAL A 217 -14.27 2.78 8.76
N PRO A 218 -13.48 2.25 9.73
CA PRO A 218 -12.42 3.02 10.36
C PRO A 218 -11.26 3.20 9.37
N TRP A 219 -10.87 4.44 9.08
CA TRP A 219 -9.80 4.75 8.14
C TRP A 219 -8.88 5.86 8.62
N SER A 220 -7.64 5.90 8.11
CA SER A 220 -6.69 6.97 8.43
C SER A 220 -7.18 8.31 7.87
N SER A 221 -7.11 9.35 8.70
CA SER A 221 -7.43 10.73 8.30
C SER A 221 -6.25 11.49 7.69
N VAL A 222 -5.05 10.93 7.75
CA VAL A 222 -3.81 11.59 7.36
C VAL A 222 -3.38 11.10 5.98
N ASP A 223 -2.93 12.04 5.14
CA ASP A 223 -2.30 11.71 3.86
C ASP A 223 -0.85 12.24 3.86
N PRO A 224 0.14 11.35 4.14
CA PRO A 224 1.54 11.74 4.21
C PRO A 224 2.11 12.13 2.83
N CYS A 225 1.40 11.80 1.75
CA CYS A 225 1.79 12.05 0.37
C CYS A 225 0.91 13.16 -0.24
N SER A 226 0.60 14.18 0.55
CA SER A 226 -0.19 15.33 0.10
C SER A 226 0.52 16.05 -1.07
N ALA A 227 -0.26 16.56 -2.02
CA ALA A 227 0.26 16.99 -3.31
C ALA A 227 0.96 18.37 -3.25
N SER A 228 0.76 19.14 -2.18
CA SER A 228 1.39 20.45 -2.00
C SER A 228 1.84 20.73 -0.57
N PRO A 229 2.85 21.61 -0.38
CA PRO A 229 3.28 22.06 0.94
C PRO A 229 2.17 22.76 1.74
N GLU A 230 1.23 23.41 1.07
CA GLU A 230 0.07 24.05 1.72
C GLU A 230 -0.89 23.01 2.29
N GLU A 231 -1.18 21.94 1.55
CA GLU A 231 -1.98 20.81 2.04
C GLU A 231 -1.31 20.11 3.21
N MET A 232 0.02 19.92 3.14
CA MET A 232 0.80 19.38 4.24
C MET A 232 0.70 20.27 5.50
N ALA A 233 0.78 21.59 5.35
CA ALA A 233 0.65 22.52 6.47
C ALA A 233 -0.76 22.50 7.09
N VAL A 234 -1.81 22.43 6.25
CA VAL A 234 -3.20 22.28 6.71
C VAL A 234 -3.39 20.96 7.46
N GLN A 235 -2.84 19.85 6.95
CA GLN A 235 -2.89 18.57 7.64
C GLN A 235 -2.13 18.60 8.96
N ALA A 236 -0.91 19.15 8.99
CA ALA A 236 -0.13 19.29 10.21
C ALA A 236 -0.85 20.12 11.28
N SER A 237 -1.61 21.15 10.87
CA SER A 237 -2.48 21.91 11.78
C SER A 237 -3.72 21.15 12.24
N SER A 238 -4.27 20.26 11.40
CA SER A 238 -5.51 19.52 11.68
C SER A 238 -5.27 18.24 12.49
N PHE A 239 -4.07 17.70 12.37
CA PHE A 239 -3.59 16.48 12.99
C PHE A 239 -2.24 16.77 13.67
N PRO A 240 -2.23 17.64 14.70
CA PRO A 240 -1.00 18.01 15.38
C PRO A 240 -0.47 16.82 16.13
N LEU A 241 0.83 16.55 15.96
CA LEU A 241 1.56 15.55 16.75
C LEU A 241 1.29 15.78 18.22
#